data_AF-A0A8J7E5X7-F1
#
_entry.id   AF-A0A8J7E5X7-F1
#
_cell.length_a   1.000
_cell.length_b   1.000
_cell.length_c   1.000
_cell.angle_alpha   90.00
_cell.angle_beta   90.00
_cell.angle_gamma   90.00
#
_symmetry.space_group_name_H-M   'P 1'
#
loop_
_entity.id
_entity.type
_entity.pdbx_description
1 polymer ?
#
loop_
_entity_poly.entity_id
_entity_poly.type
_entity_poly.pdbx_seq_one_letter_code
_entity_poly.pdbx_strand_id
1 'polypeptide(L)'
;MGRWQLRHGIRATGLLLPLLLLGCGSSKVAQCNQLAEVVNQTQGFMQDFEAEIQTFSESAAQVKNLDDIKLAASQYTTAVDKVVTNLDGLVGDLETTTLRDEDLTQFRDSYIGVVQGFSSALTEAREAMELVVTVESEAELPAKIEESQQQTMAAVSAIEDLSQTESQLISDVNGYCGAAQPAEPGS
;
A
#
# COMPACT_ATOMS: atom_id res chain seq x y z
N MET A 1 10.37 -2.95 -55.13
CA MET A 1 9.12 -3.71 -55.32
C MET A 1 8.41 -3.74 -53.96
N GLY A 2 7.18 -3.30 -53.74
CA GLY A 2 6.16 -2.74 -54.60
C GLY A 2 5.36 -1.67 -53.84
N ARG A 3 4.86 -0.69 -54.60
CA ARG A 3 3.93 0.36 -54.19
C ARG A 3 2.55 -0.26 -53.97
N TRP A 4 1.89 0.08 -52.88
CA TRP A 4 0.44 -0.06 -52.75
C TRP A 4 -0.17 1.34 -52.66
N GLN A 5 -0.66 1.83 -53.79
CA GLN A 5 -1.65 2.90 -53.83
C GLN A 5 -3.03 2.26 -53.87
N LEU A 6 -3.92 2.69 -52.97
CA LEU A 6 -5.35 2.45 -53.10
C LEU A 6 -6.06 3.80 -53.09
N ARG A 7 -6.41 4.23 -54.31
CA ARG A 7 -7.41 5.27 -54.58
C ARG A 7 -8.79 4.66 -54.37
N HIS A 8 -9.56 5.19 -53.43
CA HIS A 8 -11.02 5.12 -53.37
C HIS A 8 -11.45 6.52 -52.91
N GLY A 9 -12.18 7.33 -53.69
CA GLY A 9 -13.49 7.04 -54.23
C GLY A 9 -14.54 7.70 -53.33
N ILE A 10 -14.56 9.04 -53.27
CA ILE A 10 -15.53 9.81 -52.47
C ILE A 10 -16.89 9.71 -53.17
N ARG A 11 -17.83 9.01 -52.53
CA ARG A 11 -19.27 9.18 -52.79
C ARG A 11 -19.94 9.52 -51.47
N ALA A 12 -20.36 10.78 -51.36
CA ALA A 12 -21.19 11.29 -50.29
C ALA A 12 -22.58 10.65 -50.39
N THR A 13 -23.00 9.98 -49.33
CA THR A 13 -24.41 9.64 -49.11
C THR A 13 -24.65 9.88 -47.63
N GLY A 14 -25.39 10.95 -47.33
CA GLY A 14 -25.68 11.37 -45.96
C GLY A 14 -26.49 10.31 -45.24
N LEU A 15 -25.89 9.76 -44.19
CA LEU A 15 -26.59 8.99 -43.17
C LEU A 15 -26.59 9.87 -41.90
N LEU A 16 -27.77 10.37 -41.54
CA LEU A 16 -27.99 10.98 -40.23
C LEU A 16 -27.90 9.85 -39.19
N LEU A 17 -26.70 9.63 -38.63
CA LEU A 17 -26.53 8.79 -37.45
C LEU A 17 -27.15 9.54 -36.26
N PRO A 18 -28.07 8.92 -35.49
CA PRO A 18 -28.44 9.45 -34.19
C PRO A 18 -27.16 9.45 -33.34
N LEU A 19 -26.78 10.63 -32.83
CA LEU A 19 -25.77 10.75 -31.78
C LEU A 19 -26.28 9.96 -30.57
N LEU A 20 -25.90 8.68 -30.49
CA LEU A 20 -25.76 8.00 -29.23
C LEU A 20 -24.65 8.75 -28.49
N LEU A 21 -25.06 9.69 -27.64
CA LEU A 21 -24.26 10.21 -26.54
C LEU A 21 -24.03 9.05 -25.55
N LEU A 22 -23.38 7.98 -25.99
CA LEU A 22 -22.63 7.11 -25.09
C LEU A 22 -21.49 8.00 -24.61
N GLY A 23 -21.68 8.56 -23.42
CA GLY A 23 -20.81 9.56 -22.85
C GLY A 23 -19.36 9.12 -22.95
N CYS A 24 -18.48 10.09 -23.26
CA CYS A 24 -17.05 10.01 -22.98
C CYS A 24 -16.83 9.85 -21.47
N GLY A 25 -17.16 8.70 -20.90
CA GLY A 25 -16.59 8.23 -19.65
C GLY A 25 -15.19 7.71 -19.94
N SER A 26 -14.25 7.89 -19.00
CA SER A 26 -12.98 7.18 -19.05
C SER A 26 -13.24 5.69 -19.21
N SER A 27 -12.52 5.03 -20.13
CA SER A 27 -12.69 3.59 -20.34
C SER A 27 -12.35 2.83 -19.06
N LYS A 28 -12.92 1.63 -18.88
CA LYS A 28 -12.57 0.73 -17.77
C LYS A 28 -11.04 0.56 -17.63
N VAL A 29 -10.35 0.40 -18.76
CA VAL A 29 -8.88 0.28 -18.79
C VAL A 29 -8.19 1.53 -18.24
N ALA A 30 -8.65 2.73 -18.60
CA ALA A 30 -8.08 3.96 -18.08
C ALA A 30 -8.28 4.10 -16.56
N GLN A 31 -9.45 3.70 -16.06
CA GLN A 31 -9.74 3.72 -14.62
C GLN A 31 -8.95 2.66 -13.85
N CYS A 32 -8.77 1.45 -14.41
CA CYS A 32 -7.90 0.42 -13.87
C CYS A 32 -6.44 0.90 -13.76
N ASN A 33 -5.92 1.55 -14.80
CA ASN A 33 -4.57 2.10 -14.77
C ASN A 33 -4.43 3.20 -13.71
N GLN A 34 -5.45 4.06 -13.57
CA GLN A 34 -5.46 5.10 -12.55
C GLN A 34 -5.41 4.52 -11.12
N LEU A 35 -6.22 3.49 -10.83
CA LEU A 35 -6.19 2.82 -9.54
C LEU A 35 -4.83 2.14 -9.29
N ALA A 36 -4.31 1.42 -10.30
CA ALA A 36 -3.02 0.74 -10.19
C ALA A 36 -1.86 1.71 -9.98
N GLU A 37 -1.87 2.88 -10.62
CA GLU A 37 -0.85 3.92 -10.43
C GLU A 37 -0.76 4.38 -8.98
N VAL A 38 -1.90 4.62 -8.33
CA VAL A 38 -1.95 5.03 -6.92
C VAL A 38 -1.51 3.90 -5.99
N VAL A 39 -2.04 2.69 -6.17
CA VAL A 39 -1.66 1.53 -5.33
C VAL A 39 -0.16 1.19 -5.46
N ASN A 40 0.43 1.38 -6.63
CA ASN A 40 1.86 1.11 -6.85
C ASN A 40 2.80 2.07 -6.11
N GLN A 41 2.31 3.19 -5.58
CA GLN A 41 3.12 4.07 -4.72
C GLN A 41 3.63 3.33 -3.47
N THR A 42 2.89 2.33 -2.99
CA THR A 42 3.24 1.50 -1.83
C THR A 42 4.63 0.86 -1.92
N GLN A 43 5.09 0.52 -3.13
CA GLN A 43 6.42 -0.08 -3.33
C GLN A 43 7.56 0.86 -2.92
N GLY A 44 7.40 2.17 -3.14
CA GLY A 44 8.40 3.15 -2.71
C GLY A 44 8.49 3.25 -1.19
N PHE A 45 7.33 3.25 -0.52
CA PHE A 45 7.27 3.35 0.94
C PHE A 45 7.91 2.14 1.64
N MET A 46 7.70 0.95 1.09
CA MET A 46 8.29 -0.28 1.63
C MET A 46 9.82 -0.27 1.55
N GLN A 47 10.40 0.24 0.46
CA GLN A 47 11.86 0.35 0.32
C GLN A 47 12.46 1.30 1.36
N ASP A 48 11.81 2.45 1.58
CA ASP A 48 12.25 3.39 2.61
C ASP A 48 12.16 2.77 4.01
N PHE A 49 11.08 2.03 4.29
CA PHE A 49 10.92 1.34 5.57
C PHE A 49 11.98 0.26 5.79
N GLU A 50 12.27 -0.57 4.78
CA GLU A 50 13.32 -1.60 4.86
C GLU A 50 14.68 -1.00 5.22
N ALA A 51 15.03 0.15 4.63
CA ALA A 51 16.27 0.86 4.93
C ALA A 51 16.33 1.37 6.38
N GLU A 52 15.21 1.87 6.90
CA GLU A 52 15.10 2.33 8.29
C GLU A 52 15.15 1.15 9.28
N ILE A 53 14.49 0.03 8.96
CA ILE A 53 14.54 -1.20 9.77
C ILE A 53 15.95 -1.78 9.80
N GLN A 54 16.68 -1.73 8.70
CA GLN A 54 18.10 -2.12 8.67
C GLN A 54 18.93 -1.25 9.61
N THR A 55 18.71 0.07 9.59
CA THR A 55 19.38 1.02 10.50
C THR A 55 19.05 0.74 11.97
N PHE A 56 17.79 0.44 12.27
CA PHE A 56 17.36 0.00 13.60
C PHE A 56 18.07 -1.30 14.02
N SER A 57 18.10 -2.32 13.16
CA SER A 57 18.72 -3.61 13.45
C SER A 57 20.22 -3.47 13.76
N GLU A 58 20.91 -2.59 13.04
CA GLU A 58 22.32 -2.30 13.29
C GLU A 58 22.53 -1.60 14.64
N SER A 59 21.66 -0.66 14.99
CA SER A 59 21.70 0.06 16.26
C SER A 59 21.37 -0.86 17.44
N ALA A 60 20.37 -1.72 17.29
CA ALA A 60 19.97 -2.72 18.27
C ALA A 60 21.11 -3.73 18.56
N ALA A 61 21.92 -4.09 17.55
CA ALA A 61 23.06 -4.99 17.73
C ALA A 61 24.22 -4.37 18.53
N GLN A 62 24.26 -3.05 18.69
CA GLN A 62 25.34 -2.32 19.37
C GLN A 62 24.99 -1.89 20.79
N VAL A 63 23.79 -2.22 21.25
CA VAL A 63 23.26 -1.86 22.57
C VAL A 63 24.13 -2.41 23.70
N LYS A 64 24.50 -1.56 24.66
CA LYS A 64 25.26 -1.94 25.86
C LYS A 64 24.61 -1.53 27.17
N ASN A 65 23.77 -0.50 27.13
CA ASN A 65 23.15 0.10 28.30
C ASN A 65 21.74 0.59 27.96
N LEU A 66 21.02 1.07 28.97
CA LEU A 66 19.65 1.54 28.81
C LEU A 66 19.49 2.69 27.81
N ASP A 67 20.42 3.64 27.79
CA ASP A 67 20.35 4.77 26.86
C ASP A 67 20.47 4.31 25.40
N ASP A 68 21.31 3.31 25.13
CA ASP A 68 21.42 2.69 23.80
C ASP A 68 20.10 1.99 23.41
N ILE A 69 19.44 1.30 24.36
CA ILE A 69 18.14 0.67 24.14
C ILE A 69 17.09 1.71 23.76
N LYS A 70 17.01 2.79 24.55
CA LYS A 70 16.04 3.87 24.34
C LYS A 70 16.29 4.58 23.01
N LEU A 71 17.55 4.75 22.62
CA LEU A 71 17.93 5.32 21.33
C LEU A 71 17.47 4.42 20.18
N ALA A 72 17.75 3.11 20.23
CA ALA A 72 17.31 2.17 19.21
C ALA A 72 15.78 2.13 19.11
N ALA A 73 15.09 2.06 20.26
CA ALA A 73 13.63 2.11 20.33
C ALA A 73 13.06 3.40 19.71
N SER A 74 13.68 4.56 19.97
CA SER A 74 13.27 5.85 19.38
C SER A 74 13.51 5.94 17.87
N GLN A 75 14.58 5.31 17.36
CA GLN A 75 14.81 5.20 15.92
C GLN A 75 13.72 4.35 15.26
N TYR A 76 13.35 3.23 15.89
CA TYR A 76 12.24 2.40 15.42
C TYR A 76 10.93 3.19 15.40
N THR A 77 10.58 3.90 16.49
CA THR A 77 9.31 4.64 16.53
C THR A 77 9.26 5.73 15.45
N THR A 78 10.37 6.42 15.22
CA THR A 78 10.52 7.41 14.13
C THR A 78 10.36 6.78 12.75
N ALA A 79 10.95 5.60 12.52
CA ALA A 79 10.83 4.89 11.26
C ALA A 79 9.38 4.49 10.98
N VAL A 80 8.69 3.95 11.99
CA VAL A 80 7.29 3.56 11.88
C VAL A 80 6.37 4.77 11.66
N ASP A 81 6.61 5.89 12.36
CA ASP A 81 5.84 7.14 12.15
C ASP A 81 5.92 7.64 10.70
N LYS A 82 7.08 7.50 10.04
CA LYS A 82 7.21 7.84 8.61
C LYS A 82 6.35 6.95 7.73
N VAL A 83 6.31 5.64 7.99
CA VAL A 83 5.47 4.71 7.22
C VAL A 83 4.00 5.02 7.43
N VAL A 84 3.57 5.20 8.68
CA VAL A 84 2.18 5.60 9.00
C VAL A 84 1.80 6.87 8.24
N THR A 85 2.66 7.88 8.24
CA THR A 85 2.44 9.12 7.48
C THR A 85 2.29 8.86 5.96
N ASN A 86 3.12 7.97 5.40
CA ASN A 86 3.04 7.62 3.98
C ASN A 86 1.75 6.84 3.66
N LEU A 87 1.33 5.93 4.53
CA LEU A 87 0.07 5.18 4.39
C LEU A 87 -1.14 6.10 4.48
N ASP A 88 -1.14 7.06 5.41
CA ASP A 88 -2.20 8.08 5.51
C ASP A 88 -2.24 8.97 4.25
N GLY A 89 -1.07 9.30 3.70
CA GLY A 89 -0.96 9.98 2.40
C GLY A 89 -1.58 9.17 1.26
N LEU A 90 -1.28 7.87 1.19
CA LEU A 90 -1.86 6.94 0.21
C LEU A 90 -3.38 6.84 0.34
N VAL A 91 -3.90 6.81 1.57
CA VAL A 91 -5.35 6.86 1.81
C VAL A 91 -5.95 8.12 1.21
N GLY A 92 -5.32 9.29 1.43
CA GLY A 92 -5.78 10.54 0.82
C GLY A 92 -5.74 10.54 -0.71
N ASP A 93 -4.68 9.98 -1.31
CA ASP A 93 -4.58 9.83 -2.77
C ASP A 93 -5.65 8.88 -3.33
N LEU A 94 -5.94 7.78 -2.62
CA LEU A 94 -7.03 6.87 -2.98
C LEU A 94 -8.39 7.56 -2.86
N GLU A 95 -8.69 8.25 -1.75
CA GLU A 95 -9.97 8.95 -1.56
C GLU A 95 -10.25 9.99 -2.65
N THR A 96 -9.20 10.70 -3.10
CA THR A 96 -9.31 11.71 -4.16
C THR A 96 -9.34 11.12 -5.57
N THR A 97 -9.00 9.83 -5.73
CA THR A 97 -9.06 9.10 -7.00
C THR A 97 -10.51 8.86 -7.40
N THR A 98 -11.01 9.69 -8.32
CA THR A 98 -12.38 9.60 -8.81
C THR A 98 -12.54 8.49 -9.85
N LEU A 99 -13.29 7.45 -9.48
CA LEU A 99 -13.66 6.34 -10.34
C LEU A 99 -15.17 6.43 -10.65
N ARG A 100 -15.54 6.08 -11.88
CA ARG A 100 -16.95 6.05 -12.33
C ARG A 100 -17.52 4.63 -12.33
N ASP A 101 -16.64 3.65 -12.46
CA ASP A 101 -16.98 2.24 -12.40
C ASP A 101 -17.23 1.86 -10.94
N GLU A 102 -18.41 1.29 -10.65
CA GLU A 102 -18.84 0.98 -9.28
C GLU A 102 -17.95 -0.10 -8.64
N ASP A 103 -17.55 -1.12 -9.40
CA ASP A 103 -16.65 -2.18 -8.92
C ASP A 103 -15.27 -1.62 -8.59
N LEU A 104 -14.72 -0.74 -9.44
CA LEU A 104 -13.44 -0.09 -9.15
C LEU A 104 -13.51 0.85 -7.93
N THR A 105 -14.65 1.50 -7.72
CA THR A 105 -14.89 2.31 -6.51
C THR A 105 -14.89 1.43 -5.26
N GLN A 106 -15.56 0.28 -5.31
CA GLN A 106 -15.56 -0.67 -4.20
C GLN A 106 -14.16 -1.25 -3.92
N PHE A 107 -13.37 -1.56 -4.96
CA PHE A 107 -12.01 -2.03 -4.78
C PHE A 107 -11.12 -0.96 -4.13
N ARG A 108 -11.21 0.29 -4.59
CA ARG A 108 -10.50 1.42 -3.99
C ARG A 108 -10.86 1.59 -2.51
N ASP A 109 -12.15 1.54 -2.17
CA ASP A 109 -12.62 1.69 -0.79
C ASP A 109 -12.15 0.50 0.09
N SER A 110 -12.10 -0.70 -0.48
CA SER A 110 -11.54 -1.88 0.20
C SER A 110 -10.03 -1.73 0.44
N TYR A 111 -9.30 -1.19 -0.54
CA TYR A 111 -7.87 -0.87 -0.40
C TYR A 111 -7.62 0.16 0.70
N ILE A 112 -8.44 1.23 0.74
CA ILE A 112 -8.37 2.23 1.82
C ILE A 112 -8.50 1.54 3.18
N GLY A 113 -9.47 0.63 3.34
CA GLY A 113 -9.65 -0.12 4.59
C GLY A 113 -8.43 -0.96 4.97
N VAL A 114 -7.80 -1.63 3.99
CA VAL A 114 -6.57 -2.41 4.22
C VAL A 114 -5.40 -1.50 4.63
N VAL A 115 -5.19 -0.39 3.92
CA VAL A 115 -4.10 0.56 4.21
C VAL A 115 -4.28 1.22 5.57
N GLN A 116 -5.52 1.61 5.93
CA GLN A 116 -5.85 2.11 7.27
C GLN A 116 -5.61 1.05 8.35
N GLY A 117 -5.92 -0.22 8.06
CA GLY A 117 -5.60 -1.34 8.95
C GLY A 117 -4.10 -1.45 9.21
N PHE A 118 -3.27 -1.37 8.16
CA PHE A 118 -1.82 -1.39 8.31
C PHE A 118 -1.32 -0.19 9.13
N SER A 119 -1.82 1.02 8.85
CA SER A 119 -1.49 2.24 9.60
C SER A 119 -1.80 2.09 11.09
N SER A 120 -2.96 1.51 11.43
CA SER A 120 -3.35 1.22 12.81
C SER A 120 -2.43 0.19 13.48
N ALA A 121 -2.18 -0.94 12.83
CA ALA A 121 -1.33 -2.00 13.40
C ALA A 121 0.12 -1.52 13.61
N LEU A 122 0.65 -0.74 12.68
CA LEU A 122 1.97 -0.11 12.82
C LEU A 122 1.99 0.92 13.96
N THR A 123 0.93 1.70 14.13
CA THR A 123 0.80 2.63 15.26
C THR A 123 0.82 1.90 16.60
N GLU A 124 0.13 0.75 16.71
CA GLU A 124 0.17 -0.09 17.91
C GLU A 124 1.58 -0.65 18.17
N ALA A 125 2.28 -1.14 17.14
CA ALA A 125 3.66 -1.60 17.28
C ALA A 125 4.61 -0.49 17.74
N ARG A 126 4.40 0.74 17.25
CA ARG A 126 5.14 1.92 17.67
C ARG A 126 4.86 2.27 19.14
N GLU A 127 3.60 2.30 19.55
CA GLU A 127 3.21 2.57 20.95
C GLU A 127 3.79 1.51 21.91
N ALA A 128 3.83 0.25 21.46
CA ALA A 128 4.50 -0.82 22.19
C ALA A 128 6.00 -0.53 22.41
N MET A 129 6.69 0.00 21.40
CA MET A 129 8.10 0.37 21.52
C MET A 129 8.30 1.66 22.34
N GLU A 130 7.32 2.56 22.36
CA GLU A 130 7.35 3.77 23.18
C GLU A 130 7.40 3.45 24.69
N LEU A 131 6.86 2.30 25.11
CA LEU A 131 7.04 1.78 26.48
C LEU A 131 8.52 1.60 26.86
N VAL A 132 9.34 1.22 25.87
CA VAL A 132 10.79 1.05 26.04
C VAL A 132 11.50 2.41 25.98
N VAL A 133 11.05 3.33 25.12
CA VAL A 133 11.58 4.71 25.04
C VAL A 133 11.35 5.49 26.34
N THR A 134 10.24 5.23 27.02
CA THR A 134 9.83 6.01 28.20
C THR A 134 10.26 5.40 29.53
N VAL A 135 10.91 4.23 29.52
CA VAL A 135 11.34 3.56 30.77
C VAL A 135 12.35 4.43 31.54
N GLU A 136 12.13 4.53 32.86
CA GLU A 136 12.92 5.41 33.73
C GLU A 136 14.15 4.71 34.31
N SER A 137 14.11 3.37 34.46
CA SER A 137 15.20 2.61 35.06
C SER A 137 15.38 1.20 34.47
N GLU A 138 16.60 0.66 34.58
CA GLU A 138 16.92 -0.71 34.15
C GLU A 138 16.11 -1.78 34.91
N ALA A 139 15.62 -1.49 36.11
CA ALA A 139 14.82 -2.43 36.90
C ALA A 139 13.43 -2.67 36.30
N GLU A 140 12.86 -1.66 35.63
CA GLU A 140 11.55 -1.73 34.98
C GLU A 140 11.62 -2.30 33.56
N LEU A 141 12.81 -2.24 32.97
CA LEU A 141 13.05 -2.60 31.58
C LEU A 141 12.55 -4.01 31.20
N PRO A 142 12.80 -5.09 31.98
CA PRO A 142 12.32 -6.42 31.62
C PRO A 142 10.79 -6.49 31.47
N ALA A 143 10.05 -5.85 32.37
CA ALA A 143 8.59 -5.84 32.32
C ALA A 143 8.07 -5.03 31.13
N LYS A 144 8.71 -3.89 30.82
CA LYS A 144 8.36 -3.05 29.66
C LYS A 144 8.68 -3.73 28.33
N ILE A 145 9.78 -4.47 28.26
CA ILE A 145 10.11 -5.30 27.10
C ILE A 145 9.07 -6.41 26.91
N GLU A 146 8.66 -7.10 27.97
CA GLU A 146 7.65 -8.16 27.88
C GLU A 146 6.30 -7.60 27.38
N GLU A 147 5.85 -6.46 27.93
CA GLU A 147 4.64 -5.77 27.48
C GLU A 147 4.75 -5.33 26.01
N SER A 148 5.88 -4.73 25.63
CA SER A 148 6.19 -4.32 24.26
C SER A 148 6.16 -5.51 23.28
N GLN A 149 6.73 -6.66 23.67
CA GLN A 149 6.73 -7.87 22.84
C GLN A 149 5.31 -8.40 22.60
N GLN A 150 4.47 -8.46 23.64
CA GLN A 150 3.09 -8.94 23.51
C GLN A 150 2.28 -8.06 22.55
N GLN A 151 2.39 -6.74 22.67
CA GLN A 151 1.71 -5.80 21.78
C GLN A 151 2.27 -5.87 20.34
N THR A 152 3.60 -5.98 20.20
CA THR A 152 4.23 -6.17 18.88
C THR A 152 3.75 -7.44 18.20
N MET A 153 3.59 -8.56 18.93
CA MET A 153 3.06 -9.80 18.38
C MET A 153 1.61 -9.67 17.91
N ALA A 154 0.78 -8.91 18.63
CA ALA A 154 -0.59 -8.64 18.20
C ALA A 154 -0.61 -7.81 16.90
N ALA A 155 0.22 -6.77 16.82
CA ALA A 155 0.38 -5.96 15.62
C ALA A 155 0.89 -6.79 14.43
N VAL A 156 1.87 -7.67 14.63
CA VAL A 156 2.37 -8.57 13.57
C VAL A 156 1.27 -9.49 13.07
N SER A 157 0.47 -10.09 13.96
CA SER A 157 -0.67 -10.92 13.55
C SER A 157 -1.69 -10.13 12.73
N ALA A 158 -1.99 -8.89 13.12
CA ALA A 158 -2.89 -8.03 12.35
C ALA A 158 -2.32 -7.71 10.96
N ILE A 159 -1.02 -7.41 10.86
CA ILE A 159 -0.32 -7.16 9.59
C ILE A 159 -0.36 -8.41 8.69
N GLU A 160 -0.17 -9.62 9.24
CA GLU A 160 -0.25 -10.87 8.47
C GLU A 160 -1.66 -11.10 7.89
N ASP A 161 -2.71 -10.87 8.67
CA ASP A 161 -4.10 -11.00 8.22
C ASP A 161 -4.46 -9.94 7.15
N LEU A 162 -3.98 -8.71 7.34
CA LEU A 162 -4.15 -7.62 6.38
C LEU A 162 -3.41 -7.91 5.07
N SER A 163 -2.20 -8.47 5.12
CA SER A 163 -1.42 -8.84 3.94
C SER A 163 -2.10 -9.93 3.10
N GLN A 164 -2.75 -10.90 3.75
CA GLN A 164 -3.58 -11.89 3.06
C GLN A 164 -4.80 -11.24 2.40
N THR A 165 -5.45 -10.32 3.11
CA THR A 165 -6.60 -9.56 2.58
C THR A 165 -6.19 -8.70 1.37
N GLU A 166 -5.06 -8.02 1.46
CA GLU A 166 -4.47 -7.23 0.38
C GLU A 166 -4.16 -8.10 -0.84
N SER A 167 -3.54 -9.26 -0.63
CA SER A 167 -3.18 -10.18 -1.71
C SER A 167 -4.42 -10.68 -2.47
N GLN A 168 -5.49 -11.01 -1.74
CA GLN A 168 -6.76 -11.38 -2.36
C GLN A 168 -7.36 -10.20 -3.16
N LEU A 169 -7.35 -9.00 -2.58
CA LEU A 169 -7.85 -7.79 -3.23
C LEU A 169 -7.07 -7.44 -4.50
N ILE A 170 -5.73 -7.54 -4.49
CA ILE A 170 -4.87 -7.40 -5.67
C ILE A 170 -5.29 -8.39 -6.76
N SER A 171 -5.50 -9.66 -6.38
CA SER A 171 -5.92 -10.70 -7.33
C SER A 171 -7.28 -10.38 -7.97
N ASP A 172 -8.26 -9.95 -7.16
CA ASP A 172 -9.61 -9.61 -7.64
C ASP A 172 -9.59 -8.40 -8.58
N VAL A 173 -8.80 -7.36 -8.25
CA VAL A 173 -8.60 -6.20 -9.12
C VAL A 173 -7.92 -6.59 -10.42
N ASN A 174 -6.87 -7.40 -10.38
CA ASN A 174 -6.19 -7.87 -11.59
C ASN A 174 -7.12 -8.67 -12.50
N GLY A 175 -7.92 -9.57 -11.92
CA GLY A 175 -8.94 -10.34 -12.63
C GLY A 175 -9.99 -9.43 -13.27
N TYR A 176 -10.47 -8.43 -12.53
CA TYR A 176 -11.45 -7.46 -13.03
C TYR A 176 -10.88 -6.60 -14.15
N CYS A 177 -9.66 -6.10 -14.00
CA CYS A 177 -8.99 -5.22 -14.95
C CYS A 177 -8.39 -5.94 -16.16
N GLY A 178 -8.40 -7.27 -16.16
CA GLY A 178 -7.85 -8.08 -17.25
C GLY A 178 -6.33 -8.01 -17.34
N ALA A 179 -5.65 -7.72 -16.23
CA ALA A 179 -4.20 -7.85 -16.14
C ALA A 179 -3.84 -9.33 -16.25
N ALA A 180 -2.82 -9.67 -17.05
CA ALA A 180 -2.33 -11.04 -17.13
C ALA A 180 -1.81 -11.46 -15.75
N GLN A 181 -2.42 -12.48 -15.13
CA GLN A 181 -1.92 -13.03 -13.87
C GLN A 181 -0.50 -13.57 -14.08
N PRO A 182 0.47 -13.26 -13.20
CA PRO A 182 1.75 -13.97 -13.22
C PRO A 182 1.46 -15.47 -13.04
N ALA A 183 1.93 -16.30 -13.97
CA ALA A 183 1.82 -17.74 -13.82
C ALA A 183 2.53 -18.16 -12.52
N GLU A 184 1.82 -18.84 -11.62
CA GLU A 184 2.44 -19.45 -10.44
C GLU A 184 3.62 -20.32 -10.89
N PRO A 185 4.81 -20.23 -10.26
CA PRO A 185 5.88 -21.15 -10.54
C PRO A 185 5.40 -22.54 -10.11
N GLY A 186 5.26 -23.43 -11.09
CA GLY A 186 4.70 -24.77 -10.92
C GLY A 186 5.35 -25.56 -9.79
N SER A 187 4.47 -26.27 -9.07
CA SER A 187 4.68 -27.25 -8.01
C SER A 187 5.85 -28.22 -8.22
#